data_AF-A0A9L0JNS4-F1
#
_entry.id   AF-A0A9L0JNS4-F1
#
_cell.length_a   1.000
_cell.length_b   1.000
_cell.length_c   1.000
_cell.angle_alpha   90.00
_cell.angle_beta   90.00
_cell.angle_gamma   90.00
#
_symmetry.space_group_name_H-M   'P 1'
#
loop_
_entity.id
_entity.type
_entity.pdbx_description
1 polymer ?
#
loop_
_entity_poly.entity_id
_entity_poly.type
_entity_poly.pdbx_seq_one_letter_code
_entity_poly.pdbx_strand_id
1 'polypeptide(L)'
;MKLQMSILAWISFLGCTWAEIFTSAGHMANLISEEKQLVQALKEYILLNEAKLSMIKSWTEKRDALNLIIPEDKEDLGKLVDVYKVLKHLNKDWSLVESFILQDPCIGFISGLSKLFHRFFFPTEEDDIQAAKALLLLQHTYKLDLKALSKGVLAGKQYPWVPFVNSCFKIALLSFRTCYFIL
;
A
#
# COMPACT_ATOMS: atom_id res chain seq x y z
N MET A 1 39.44 36.47 -20.84
CA MET A 1 39.42 35.66 -19.59
C MET A 1 38.10 35.73 -18.83
N LYS A 2 37.57 36.92 -18.43
CA LYS A 2 36.31 37.02 -17.65
C LYS A 2 35.07 36.40 -18.35
N LEU A 3 34.95 36.56 -19.67
CA LEU A 3 33.82 36.01 -20.44
C LEU A 3 33.85 34.47 -20.54
N GLN A 4 35.03 33.87 -20.73
CA GLN A 4 35.17 32.40 -20.77
C GLN A 4 34.89 31.75 -19.42
N MET A 5 35.29 32.39 -18.31
CA MET A 5 34.96 31.87 -16.97
C MET A 5 33.47 31.98 -16.66
N SER A 6 32.79 33.02 -17.16
CA SER A 6 31.33 33.12 -17.05
C SER A 6 30.64 32.00 -17.84
N ILE A 7 31.03 31.77 -19.09
CA ILE A 7 30.43 30.72 -19.94
C ILE A 7 30.64 29.32 -19.34
N LEU A 8 31.83 29.01 -18.81
CA LEU A 8 32.10 27.76 -18.10
C LEU A 8 31.25 27.59 -16.84
N ALA A 9 31.03 28.67 -16.08
CA ALA A 9 30.15 28.64 -14.91
C ALA A 9 28.68 28.40 -15.30
N TRP A 10 28.20 29.01 -16.39
CA TRP A 10 26.86 28.76 -16.93
C TRP A 10 26.71 27.31 -17.40
N ILE A 11 27.70 26.75 -18.09
CA ILE A 11 27.68 25.35 -18.55
C ILE A 11 27.68 24.38 -17.35
N SER A 12 28.48 24.63 -16.31
CA SER A 12 28.44 23.84 -15.07
C SER A 12 27.09 23.93 -14.36
N PHE A 13 26.47 25.11 -14.31
CA PHE A 13 25.16 25.28 -13.67
C PHE A 13 24.02 24.59 -14.44
N LEU A 14 24.06 24.64 -15.77
CA LEU A 14 23.18 23.84 -16.62
C LEU A 14 23.42 22.33 -16.44
N GLY A 15 24.66 21.87 -16.28
CA GLY A 15 24.95 20.45 -16.02
C GLY A 15 24.36 19.93 -14.71
N CYS A 16 24.46 20.71 -13.63
CA CYS A 16 23.94 20.31 -12.32
C CYS A 16 22.41 20.17 -12.30
N THR A 17 21.70 21.13 -12.91
CA THR A 17 20.22 21.11 -12.93
C THR A 17 19.65 19.94 -13.72
N TRP A 18 20.30 19.54 -14.82
CA TRP A 18 19.89 18.36 -15.58
C TRP A 18 20.14 17.06 -14.81
N ALA A 19 21.27 16.95 -14.09
CA ALA A 19 21.57 15.79 -13.26
C ALA A 19 20.54 15.59 -12.13
N GLU A 20 20.07 16.67 -11.51
CA GLU A 20 19.05 16.63 -10.46
C GLU A 20 17.69 16.15 -10.99
N ILE A 21 17.27 16.60 -12.18
CA ILE A 21 16.01 16.17 -12.82
C ILE A 21 16.07 14.67 -13.16
N PHE A 22 17.17 14.19 -13.74
CA PHE A 22 17.35 12.76 -14.04
C PHE A 22 17.40 11.90 -12.78
N THR A 23 18.03 12.39 -11.71
CA THR A 23 18.07 11.71 -10.41
C THR A 23 16.67 11.62 -9.80
N SER A 24 15.89 12.69 -9.84
CA SER A 24 14.50 12.71 -9.35
C SER A 24 13.57 11.78 -10.15
N ALA A 25 13.69 11.77 -11.49
CA ALA A 25 12.94 10.86 -12.34
C ALA A 25 13.30 9.38 -12.07
N GLY A 26 14.59 9.09 -11.84
CA GLY A 26 15.06 7.77 -11.43
C GLY A 26 14.53 7.37 -10.04
N HIS A 27 14.48 8.30 -9.09
CA HIS A 27 13.89 8.08 -7.78
C HIS A 27 12.40 7.72 -7.90
N MET A 28 11.61 8.51 -8.63
CA MET A 28 10.18 8.21 -8.85
C MET A 28 9.95 6.85 -9.51
N ALA A 29 10.77 6.48 -10.51
CA ALA A 29 10.68 5.17 -11.13
C ALA A 29 10.96 4.02 -10.14
N ASN A 30 11.93 4.21 -9.24
CA ASN A 30 12.24 3.25 -8.19
C ASN A 30 11.09 3.15 -7.18
N LEU A 31 10.50 4.27 -6.73
CA LEU A 31 9.33 4.27 -5.85
C LEU A 31 8.18 3.45 -6.44
N ILE A 32 7.84 3.68 -7.72
CA ILE A 32 6.77 2.94 -8.41
C ILE A 32 7.10 1.44 -8.49
N SER A 33 8.36 1.09 -8.74
CA SER A 33 8.80 -0.31 -8.79
C SER A 33 8.66 -1.00 -7.42
N GLU A 34 9.04 -0.32 -6.36
CA GLU A 34 8.96 -0.86 -5.00
C GLU A 34 7.52 -0.92 -4.49
N GLU A 35 6.66 0.06 -4.85
CA GLU A 35 5.22 -0.01 -4.60
C GLU A 35 4.60 -1.26 -5.23
N LYS A 36 4.99 -1.62 -6.47
CA LYS A 36 4.52 -2.87 -7.10
C LYS A 36 4.95 -4.11 -6.31
N GLN A 37 6.18 -4.15 -5.81
CA GLN A 37 6.66 -5.25 -4.98
C GLN A 37 5.88 -5.33 -3.66
N LEU A 38 5.56 -4.18 -3.06
CA LEU A 38 4.75 -4.11 -1.86
C LEU A 38 3.32 -4.62 -2.10
N VAL A 39 2.69 -4.24 -3.21
CA VAL A 39 1.36 -4.75 -3.59
C VAL A 39 1.38 -6.27 -3.78
N GLN A 40 2.47 -6.81 -4.35
CA GLN A 40 2.63 -8.25 -4.48
C GLN A 40 2.77 -8.94 -3.11
N ALA A 41 3.60 -8.39 -2.21
CA ALA A 41 3.71 -8.88 -0.84
C ALA A 41 2.37 -8.81 -0.08
N LEU A 42 1.55 -7.78 -0.33
CA LEU A 42 0.21 -7.65 0.25
C LEU A 42 -0.74 -8.76 -0.26
N LYS A 43 -0.66 -9.13 -1.54
CA LYS A 43 -1.45 -10.24 -2.09
C LYS A 43 -1.06 -11.58 -1.44
N GLU A 44 0.24 -11.83 -1.29
CA GLU A 44 0.75 -13.02 -0.62
C GLU A 44 0.31 -13.06 0.85
N TYR A 45 0.36 -11.91 1.52
CA TYR A 45 -0.17 -11.76 2.87
C TYR A 45 -1.66 -12.11 2.96
N ILE A 46 -2.48 -11.63 2.02
CA ILE A 46 -3.92 -11.97 1.96
C ILE A 46 -4.10 -13.48 1.79
N LEU A 47 -3.42 -14.11 0.84
CA LEU A 47 -3.53 -15.55 0.59
C LEU A 47 -3.15 -16.39 1.82
N LEU A 48 -2.07 -16.01 2.53
CA LEU A 48 -1.68 -16.69 3.77
C LEU A 48 -2.73 -16.56 4.86
N ASN A 49 -3.35 -15.38 5.00
CA ASN A 49 -4.42 -15.16 5.96
C ASN A 49 -5.71 -15.90 5.58
N GLU A 50 -6.07 -15.96 4.30
CA GLU A 50 -7.22 -16.73 3.82
C GLU A 50 -7.03 -18.23 4.08
N ALA A 51 -5.83 -18.76 3.84
CA ALA A 51 -5.50 -20.15 4.15
C ALA A 51 -5.59 -20.43 5.66
N LYS A 52 -5.04 -19.54 6.50
CA LYS A 52 -5.14 -19.62 7.96
C LYS A 52 -6.60 -19.59 8.41
N LEU A 53 -7.41 -18.68 7.86
CA LEU A 53 -8.83 -18.56 8.18
C LEU A 53 -9.62 -19.80 7.76
N SER A 54 -9.35 -20.34 6.57
CA SER A 54 -9.98 -21.57 6.07
C SER A 54 -9.68 -22.76 6.98
N MET A 55 -8.44 -22.87 7.45
CA MET A 55 -8.03 -23.92 8.37
C MET A 55 -8.78 -23.80 9.70
N ILE A 56 -8.82 -22.60 10.30
CA ILE A 56 -9.56 -22.34 11.54
C ILE A 56 -11.04 -22.68 11.37
N LYS A 57 -11.68 -22.23 10.30
CA LYS A 57 -13.09 -22.57 9.98
C LYS A 57 -13.32 -24.08 9.93
N SER A 58 -12.48 -24.80 9.18
CA SER A 58 -12.59 -26.27 9.07
C SER A 58 -12.41 -26.99 10.41
N TRP A 59 -11.56 -26.44 11.29
CA TRP A 59 -11.37 -26.97 12.63
C TRP A 59 -12.60 -26.72 13.51
N THR A 60 -13.16 -25.50 13.47
CA THR A 60 -14.40 -25.16 14.18
C THR A 60 -15.57 -26.03 13.73
N GLU A 61 -15.75 -26.24 12.43
CA GLU A 61 -16.80 -27.13 11.89
C GLU A 61 -16.65 -28.57 12.37
N LYS A 62 -15.43 -29.12 12.33
CA LYS A 62 -15.15 -30.46 12.89
C LYS A 62 -15.44 -30.53 14.38
N ARG A 63 -15.20 -29.43 15.10
CA ARG A 63 -15.45 -29.35 16.54
C ARG A 63 -16.94 -29.32 16.85
N ASP A 64 -17.71 -28.53 16.13
CA ASP A 64 -19.16 -28.45 16.27
C ASP A 64 -19.82 -29.80 15.93
N ALA A 65 -19.34 -30.48 14.89
CA ALA A 65 -19.82 -31.81 14.51
C ALA A 65 -19.58 -32.89 15.58
N LEU A 66 -18.55 -32.73 16.41
CA LEU A 66 -18.21 -33.71 17.44
C LEU A 66 -19.17 -33.70 18.64
N ASN A 67 -20.05 -32.69 18.79
CA ASN A 67 -21.11 -32.58 19.80
C ASN A 67 -20.82 -33.43 21.05
N LEU A 68 -19.80 -33.04 21.83
CA LEU A 68 -19.29 -33.80 22.98
C LEU A 68 -20.26 -33.66 24.16
N ILE A 69 -21.45 -34.21 23.99
CA ILE A 69 -22.47 -34.33 25.02
C ILE A 69 -22.26 -35.70 25.64
N ILE A 70 -21.90 -35.72 26.92
CA ILE A 70 -21.83 -36.95 27.71
C ILE A 70 -23.24 -37.14 28.32
N PRO A 71 -24.00 -38.16 27.90
CA PRO A 71 -25.32 -38.43 28.46
C PRO A 71 -25.23 -38.76 29.95
N GLU A 72 -26.14 -38.22 30.77
CA GLU A 72 -26.17 -38.47 32.22
C GLU A 72 -26.55 -39.92 32.57
N ASP A 73 -27.21 -40.61 31.66
CA ASP A 73 -27.82 -41.94 31.77
C ASP A 73 -26.88 -43.10 31.37
N LYS A 74 -25.61 -42.83 31.01
CA LYS A 74 -24.61 -43.86 30.68
C LYS A 74 -24.00 -44.52 31.92
N GLU A 75 -23.69 -45.82 31.80
CA GLU A 75 -22.90 -46.57 32.79
C GLU A 75 -21.55 -45.88 33.11
N ASP A 76 -21.12 -45.97 34.38
CA ASP A 76 -19.93 -45.30 34.91
C ASP A 76 -18.64 -45.58 34.13
N LEU A 77 -18.45 -46.82 33.65
CA LEU A 77 -17.27 -47.19 32.84
C LEU A 77 -17.31 -46.54 31.45
N GLY A 78 -18.48 -46.49 30.82
CA GLY A 78 -18.67 -45.82 29.52
C GLY A 78 -18.46 -44.31 29.63
N LYS A 79 -18.92 -43.72 30.74
CA LYS A 79 -18.75 -42.30 31.06
C LYS A 79 -17.27 -41.92 31.23
N LEU A 80 -16.48 -42.75 31.93
CA LEU A 80 -15.03 -42.52 32.12
C LEU A 80 -14.25 -42.57 30.79
N VAL A 81 -14.60 -43.49 29.88
CA VAL A 81 -13.98 -43.57 28.54
C VAL A 81 -14.28 -42.33 27.71
N ASP A 82 -15.51 -41.83 27.76
CA ASP A 82 -15.90 -40.62 27.02
C ASP A 82 -15.26 -39.36 27.62
N VAL A 83 -15.17 -39.25 28.95
CA VAL A 83 -14.40 -38.18 29.63
C VAL A 83 -12.92 -38.21 29.22
N TYR A 84 -12.29 -39.39 29.17
CA TYR A 84 -10.89 -39.51 28.73
C TYR A 84 -10.70 -39.04 27.28
N LYS A 85 -11.62 -39.38 26.36
CA LYS A 85 -11.59 -38.88 24.97
C LYS A 85 -11.68 -37.35 24.91
N VAL A 86 -12.58 -36.76 25.69
CA VAL A 86 -12.72 -35.29 25.80
C VAL A 86 -11.41 -34.67 26.29
N LEU A 87 -10.85 -35.17 27.38
CA LEU A 87 -9.62 -34.64 27.98
C LEU A 87 -8.41 -34.78 27.04
N LYS A 88 -8.27 -35.93 26.37
CA LYS A 88 -7.20 -36.17 25.40
C LYS A 88 -7.28 -35.21 24.23
N HIS A 89 -8.49 -34.96 23.70
CA HIS A 89 -8.71 -33.99 22.62
C HIS A 89 -8.49 -32.55 23.08
N LEU A 90 -8.96 -32.18 24.27
CA LEU A 90 -8.72 -30.85 24.84
C LEU A 90 -7.21 -30.55 24.99
N ASN A 91 -6.42 -31.54 25.38
CA ASN A 91 -4.98 -31.36 25.59
C ASN A 91 -4.17 -31.29 24.28
N LYS A 92 -4.50 -32.13 23.28
CA LYS A 92 -3.74 -32.19 22.01
C LYS A 92 -4.22 -31.25 20.92
N ASP A 93 -5.53 -31.03 20.79
CA ASP A 93 -6.07 -30.38 19.59
C ASP A 93 -6.05 -28.85 19.71
N TRP A 94 -6.10 -28.32 20.93
CA TRP A 94 -6.04 -26.88 21.18
C TRP A 94 -4.62 -26.31 21.04
N SER A 95 -3.59 -27.06 21.40
CA SER A 95 -2.19 -26.64 21.20
C SER A 95 -1.83 -26.51 19.72
N LEU A 96 -2.41 -27.35 18.87
CA LEU A 96 -2.32 -27.19 17.41
C LEU A 96 -2.94 -25.87 16.96
N VAL A 97 -4.18 -25.58 17.35
CA VAL A 97 -4.86 -24.31 17.00
C VAL A 97 -4.07 -23.11 17.49
N GLU A 98 -3.58 -23.15 18.73
CA GLU A 98 -2.74 -22.10 19.31
C GLU A 98 -1.49 -21.85 18.45
N SER A 99 -0.76 -22.89 18.06
CA SER A 99 0.43 -22.76 17.21
C SER A 99 0.13 -22.10 15.85
N PHE A 100 -1.02 -22.41 15.23
CA PHE A 100 -1.44 -21.81 13.97
C PHE A 100 -1.89 -20.35 14.15
N ILE A 101 -2.57 -20.02 15.25
CA ILE A 101 -2.96 -18.63 15.56
C ILE A 101 -1.73 -17.77 15.83
N LEU A 102 -0.75 -18.30 16.56
CA LEU A 102 0.50 -17.59 16.90
C LEU A 102 1.43 -17.40 15.70
N GLN A 103 1.28 -18.19 14.63
CA GLN A 103 2.04 -17.98 13.41
C GLN A 103 1.60 -16.68 12.73
N ASP A 104 2.48 -15.67 12.77
CA ASP A 104 2.23 -14.36 12.16
C ASP A 104 2.76 -14.31 10.71
N PRO A 105 1.88 -14.26 9.69
CA PRO A 105 2.30 -14.09 8.30
C PRO A 105 2.81 -12.67 7.99
N CYS A 106 2.73 -11.70 8.93
CA CYS A 106 3.00 -10.28 8.67
C CYS A 106 4.49 -9.90 8.54
N ILE A 107 5.43 -10.73 9.01
CA ILE A 107 6.84 -10.30 9.19
C ILE A 107 7.49 -9.83 7.87
N GLY A 108 7.22 -10.54 6.77
CA GLY A 108 7.74 -10.19 5.44
C GLY A 108 7.12 -8.90 4.87
N PHE A 109 5.81 -8.70 5.06
CA PHE A 109 5.11 -7.52 4.57
C PHE A 109 5.48 -6.26 5.37
N ILE A 110 5.51 -6.35 6.70
CA ILE A 110 5.85 -5.22 7.59
C ILE A 110 7.29 -4.76 7.35
N SER A 111 8.23 -5.69 7.16
CA SER A 111 9.62 -5.33 6.85
C SER A 111 9.75 -4.66 5.47
N GLY A 112 8.99 -5.11 4.48
CA GLY A 112 8.88 -4.46 3.17
C GLY A 112 8.34 -3.03 3.26
N LEU A 113 7.24 -2.83 4.01
CA LEU A 113 6.69 -1.49 4.29
C LEU A 113 7.70 -0.59 4.98
N SER A 114 8.32 -1.07 6.06
CA SER A 114 9.31 -0.31 6.83
C SER A 114 10.49 0.11 5.94
N LYS A 115 10.98 -0.80 5.08
CA LYS A 115 12.02 -0.51 4.10
C LYS A 115 11.59 0.57 3.10
N LEU A 116 10.34 0.52 2.60
CA LEU A 116 9.82 1.53 1.68
C LEU A 116 9.78 2.92 2.33
N PHE A 117 9.23 3.03 3.54
CA PHE A 117 9.16 4.28 4.30
C PHE A 117 10.54 4.85 4.62
N HIS A 118 11.50 4.01 5.00
CA HIS A 118 12.84 4.48 5.41
C HIS A 118 13.79 4.74 4.25
N ARG A 119 13.70 3.99 3.15
CA ARG A 119 14.73 4.03 2.08
C ARG A 119 14.40 5.00 0.96
N PHE A 120 13.12 5.18 0.64
CA PHE A 120 12.73 5.91 -0.56
C PHE A 120 12.18 7.31 -0.31
N PHE A 121 12.11 7.77 0.96
CA PHE A 121 11.50 9.05 1.35
C PHE A 121 10.15 9.25 0.67
N PHE A 122 9.10 8.73 1.30
CA PHE A 122 7.76 8.84 0.75
C PHE A 122 7.39 10.31 0.47
N PRO A 123 6.73 10.63 -0.65
CA PRO A 123 6.31 11.99 -0.94
C PRO A 123 5.50 12.58 0.20
N THR A 124 5.82 13.82 0.53
CA THR A 124 5.13 14.60 1.56
C THR A 124 3.90 15.30 1.01
N GLU A 125 3.11 15.93 1.89
CA GLU A 125 1.98 16.76 1.46
C GLU A 125 2.46 17.94 0.60
N GLU A 126 3.62 18.53 0.92
CA GLU A 126 4.25 19.56 0.11
C GLU A 126 4.57 19.09 -1.33
N ASP A 127 5.00 17.84 -1.51
CA ASP A 127 5.30 17.29 -2.84
C ASP A 127 4.02 17.14 -3.69
N ASP A 128 2.91 16.71 -3.07
CA ASP A 128 1.57 16.66 -3.71
C ASP A 128 1.12 18.06 -4.13
N ILE A 129 1.23 19.04 -3.22
CA ILE A 129 0.90 20.45 -3.51
C ILE A 129 1.75 21.02 -4.65
N GLN A 130 3.06 20.74 -4.67
CA GLN A 130 3.96 21.20 -5.71
C GLN A 130 3.66 20.54 -7.07
N ALA A 131 3.38 19.24 -7.09
CA ALA A 131 2.94 18.55 -8.30
C ALA A 131 1.62 19.12 -8.84
N ALA A 132 0.66 19.42 -7.95
CA ALA A 132 -0.59 20.07 -8.32
C ALA A 132 -0.37 21.49 -8.87
N LYS A 133 0.53 22.29 -8.29
CA LYS A 133 0.92 23.60 -8.83
C LYS A 133 1.56 23.49 -10.21
N ALA A 134 2.47 22.53 -10.42
CA ALA A 134 3.08 22.29 -11.72
C ALA A 134 2.03 21.90 -12.78
N LEU A 135 1.04 21.07 -12.40
CA LEU A 135 -0.08 20.72 -13.27
C LEU A 135 -0.94 21.94 -13.64
N LEU A 136 -1.25 22.80 -12.66
CA LEU A 136 -1.97 24.06 -12.90
C LEU A 136 -1.16 25.01 -13.80
N LEU A 137 0.16 25.07 -13.64
CA LEU A 137 1.04 25.85 -14.49
C LEU A 137 1.01 25.35 -15.95
N LEU A 138 1.06 24.03 -16.16
CA LEU A 138 0.93 23.43 -17.49
C LEU A 138 -0.45 23.73 -18.09
N GLN A 139 -1.51 23.60 -17.30
CA GLN A 139 -2.86 23.93 -17.71
C GLN A 139 -2.97 25.39 -18.16
N HIS A 140 -2.41 26.32 -17.38
CA HIS A 140 -2.42 27.75 -17.68
C HIS A 140 -1.58 28.07 -18.93
N THR A 141 -0.36 27.54 -19.00
CA THR A 141 0.61 27.83 -20.08
C THR A 141 0.12 27.33 -21.44
N TYR A 142 -0.43 26.11 -21.48
CA TYR A 142 -0.88 25.47 -22.72
C TYR A 142 -2.38 25.57 -22.95
N LYS A 143 -3.11 26.31 -22.09
CA LYS A 143 -4.58 26.47 -22.14
C LYS A 143 -5.30 25.12 -22.27
N LEU A 144 -4.87 24.13 -21.48
CA LEU A 144 -5.43 22.78 -21.53
C LEU A 144 -6.90 22.81 -21.10
N ASP A 145 -7.75 22.06 -21.81
CA ASP A 145 -9.14 21.86 -21.42
C ASP A 145 -9.20 21.09 -20.09
N LEU A 146 -9.78 21.72 -19.07
CA LEU A 146 -9.96 21.15 -17.74
C LEU A 146 -10.82 19.87 -17.77
N LYS A 147 -11.78 19.76 -18.71
CA LYS A 147 -12.61 18.55 -18.86
C LYS A 147 -11.83 17.39 -19.46
N ALA A 148 -10.95 17.67 -20.42
CA ALA A 148 -10.03 16.67 -20.97
C ALA A 148 -8.99 16.26 -19.92
N LEU A 149 -8.40 17.23 -19.21
CA LEU A 149 -7.41 17.02 -18.16
C LEU A 149 -7.97 16.17 -17.01
N SER A 150 -9.19 16.46 -16.54
CA SER A 150 -9.82 15.69 -15.46
C SER A 150 -10.06 14.23 -15.86
N LYS A 151 -10.21 13.94 -17.16
CA LYS A 151 -10.34 12.58 -17.71
C LYS A 151 -8.99 11.93 -18.06
N GLY A 152 -7.86 12.58 -17.76
CA GLY A 152 -6.53 12.10 -18.13
C GLY A 152 -6.20 12.22 -19.61
N VAL A 153 -6.91 13.05 -20.36
CA VAL A 153 -6.63 13.31 -21.78
C VAL A 153 -5.73 14.53 -21.90
N LEU A 154 -4.51 14.32 -22.39
CA LEU A 154 -3.52 15.36 -22.63
C LEU A 154 -3.09 15.32 -24.10
N ALA A 155 -3.27 16.44 -24.81
CA ALA A 155 -2.93 16.57 -26.23
C ALA A 155 -3.47 15.44 -27.14
N GLY A 156 -4.70 14.97 -26.86
CA GLY A 156 -5.36 13.90 -27.61
C GLY A 156 -4.90 12.48 -27.27
N LYS A 157 -3.97 12.29 -26.32
CA LYS A 157 -3.59 10.98 -25.79
C LYS A 157 -4.30 10.71 -24.47
N GLN A 158 -4.85 9.51 -24.35
CA GLN A 158 -5.44 9.02 -23.11
C GLN A 158 -4.34 8.45 -22.22
N TYR A 159 -4.18 9.01 -21.03
CA TYR A 159 -3.34 8.44 -19.98
C TYR A 159 -4.21 7.66 -18.98
N PRO A 160 -3.67 6.60 -18.36
CA PRO A 160 -4.32 5.95 -17.22
C PRO A 160 -4.38 6.97 -16.09
N TRP A 161 -5.55 7.55 -15.88
CA TRP A 161 -5.81 8.54 -14.86
C TRP A 161 -7.07 8.14 -14.12
N VAL A 162 -6.95 7.90 -12.82
CA VAL A 162 -8.10 7.68 -11.94
C VAL A 162 -8.23 8.92 -11.07
N PRO A 163 -8.98 9.94 -11.50
CA PRO A 163 -9.24 11.08 -10.65
C PRO A 163 -10.15 10.63 -9.51
N PHE A 164 -9.66 10.70 -8.28
CA PHE A 164 -10.54 10.69 -7.13
C PHE A 164 -11.25 12.05 -7.03
N VAL A 165 -12.53 12.07 -6.67
CA VAL A 165 -13.32 13.33 -6.60
C VAL A 165 -12.64 14.35 -5.67
N ASN A 166 -12.02 13.90 -4.57
CA ASN A 166 -11.29 14.81 -3.67
C ASN A 166 -10.06 15.43 -4.33
N SER A 167 -9.42 14.77 -5.30
CA SER A 167 -8.25 15.33 -6.01
C SER A 167 -8.64 16.54 -6.85
N CYS A 168 -9.78 16.49 -7.56
CA CYS A 168 -10.29 17.64 -8.32
C CYS A 168 -10.65 18.82 -7.40
N PHE A 169 -11.30 18.54 -6.27
CA PHE A 169 -11.62 19.58 -5.28
C PHE A 169 -10.36 20.21 -4.66
N LYS A 170 -9.36 19.39 -4.28
CA LYS A 170 -8.08 19.88 -3.75
C LYS A 170 -7.35 20.76 -4.75
N ILE A 171 -7.27 20.35 -6.02
CA ILE A 171 -6.64 21.15 -7.08
C ILE A 171 -7.39 22.48 -7.28
N ALA A 172 -8.72 22.46 -7.27
CA ALA A 172 -9.54 23.67 -7.38
C ALA A 172 -9.38 24.62 -6.17
N LEU A 173 -9.31 24.07 -4.96
CA LEU A 173 -9.04 24.84 -3.75
C LEU A 173 -7.63 25.45 -3.79
N LEU A 174 -6.65 24.69 -4.29
CA LEU A 174 -5.28 25.13 -4.46
C LEU A 174 -5.18 26.26 -5.50
N SER A 175 -5.88 26.14 -6.64
CA SER A 175 -5.93 27.22 -7.63
C SER A 175 -6.54 28.48 -7.04
N PHE A 176 -7.64 28.36 -6.28
CA PHE A 176 -8.27 29.49 -5.60
C PHE A 176 -7.32 30.17 -4.60
N ARG A 177 -6.62 29.39 -3.77
CA ARG A 177 -5.65 29.90 -2.78
C ARG A 177 -4.44 30.57 -3.44
N THR A 178 -3.99 30.04 -4.59
CA THR A 178 -2.81 30.54 -5.29
C THR A 178 -3.12 31.77 -6.16
N CYS A 179 -4.40 31.98 -6.52
CA CYS A 179 -4.89 33.14 -7.27
C CYS A 179 -4.77 34.51 -6.55
N TYR A 180 -4.24 34.58 -5.33
CA TYR A 180 -3.90 35.85 -4.67
C TYR A 180 -2.47 36.36 -4.94
N PHE A 181 -1.66 35.67 -5.75
CA PHE A 181 -0.25 36.04 -5.98
C PHE A 181 0.13 36.33 -7.45
N ILE A 182 -0.84 36.38 -8.37
CA ILE A 182 -0.58 36.75 -9.79
C ILE A 182 -1.69 37.71 -10.29
N LEU A 183 -1.90 38.80 -9.55
CA LEU A 183 -2.47 40.04 -10.07
C LEU A 183 -1.47 41.16 -9.78
#